data_AF-A0A4R6RXI5-F1
#
_entry.id   AF-A0A4R6RXI5-F1
#
_cell.length_a   1.000
_cell.length_b   1.000
_cell.length_c   1.000
_cell.angle_alpha   90.00
_cell.angle_beta   90.00
_cell.angle_gamma   90.00
#
_symmetry.space_group_name_H-M   'P 1'
#
loop_
_entity.id
_entity.type
_entity.pdbx_description
1 polymer ?
#
loop_
_entity_poly.entity_id
_entity_poly.type
_entity_poly.pdbx_seq_one_letter_code
_entity_poly.pdbx_strand_id
1 'polypeptide(L)'
;MGESVEQRLTWTELGVDRPGWVVTGSFAAGGANYNATFFNVDELDRFLDFLFVSPHKPATSRLYLHPNVVPRRPEDQLSNLRFQFDVEHGVAAAVILVVADGDVLRWQTDGDSARPDVVLAHDSWNEHETLFPPESFITIAELRQAVVDWGFGEQVPPDAVRWVRADGIDWF
;
A
#
# COMPACT_ATOMS: atom_id res chain seq x y z
N MET A 1 16.50 -13.19 -8.93
CA MET A 1 16.84 -11.94 -9.62
C MET A 1 15.56 -11.50 -10.32
N GLY A 2 14.69 -10.77 -9.62
CA GLY A 2 13.39 -10.36 -10.16
C GLY A 2 13.57 -9.27 -11.21
N GLU A 3 12.79 -9.34 -12.28
CA GLU A 3 12.74 -8.28 -13.30
C GLU A 3 12.28 -6.98 -12.63
N SER A 4 13.05 -5.89 -12.81
CA SER A 4 12.58 -4.57 -12.38
C SER A 4 11.35 -4.19 -13.20
N VAL A 5 10.40 -3.45 -12.62
CA VAL A 5 9.13 -3.10 -13.27
C VAL A 5 9.35 -2.45 -14.64
N GLU A 6 9.12 -3.21 -15.72
CA GLU A 6 9.10 -2.67 -17.09
C GLU A 6 7.80 -1.93 -17.42
N GLN A 7 6.73 -2.14 -16.63
CA GLN A 7 5.42 -1.57 -16.90
C GLN A 7 4.91 -0.78 -15.69
N ARG A 8 5.06 0.54 -15.76
CA ARG A 8 4.36 1.49 -14.90
C ARG A 8 3.16 2.04 -15.65
N LEU A 9 2.08 2.29 -14.92
CA LEU A 9 0.88 2.92 -15.47
C LEU A 9 0.70 4.28 -14.82
N THR A 10 0.13 5.20 -15.56
CA THR A 10 -0.42 6.44 -15.03
C THR A 10 -1.88 6.22 -14.66
N TRP A 11 -2.38 7.01 -13.73
CA TRP A 11 -3.80 6.97 -13.38
C TRP A 11 -4.71 7.34 -14.57
N THR A 12 -4.24 8.21 -15.46
CA THR A 12 -4.93 8.53 -16.72
C THR A 12 -5.06 7.31 -17.63
N GLU A 13 -4.02 6.49 -17.74
CA GLU A 13 -4.07 5.22 -18.50
C GLU A 13 -5.04 4.21 -17.88
N LEU A 14 -5.25 4.28 -16.56
CA LEU A 14 -6.28 3.52 -15.86
C LEU A 14 -7.70 4.10 -16.02
N GLY A 15 -7.88 5.14 -16.84
CA GLY A 15 -9.17 5.79 -17.04
C GLY A 15 -9.64 6.63 -15.84
N VAL A 16 -8.73 6.95 -14.91
CA VAL A 16 -9.01 7.83 -13.78
C VAL A 16 -8.81 9.27 -14.20
N ASP A 17 -9.91 10.02 -14.25
CA ASP A 17 -9.88 11.48 -14.21
C ASP A 17 -9.80 11.95 -12.74
N ARG A 18 -8.92 12.91 -12.43
CA ARG A 18 -8.63 13.34 -11.04
C ARG A 18 -9.49 14.45 -10.39
N PRO A 19 -10.57 15.00 -10.98
CA PRO A 19 -11.39 15.96 -10.26
C PRO A 19 -12.09 15.28 -9.09
N GLY A 20 -11.78 15.71 -7.86
CA GLY A 20 -12.39 15.18 -6.64
C GLY A 20 -11.82 13.84 -6.17
N TRP A 21 -10.59 13.52 -6.57
CA TRP A 21 -9.86 12.35 -6.09
C TRP A 21 -9.72 12.37 -4.56
N VAL A 22 -10.11 11.26 -3.93
CA VAL A 22 -9.87 11.04 -2.51
C VAL A 22 -9.24 9.67 -2.29
N VAL A 23 -8.38 9.60 -1.29
CA VAL A 23 -7.79 8.36 -0.84
C VAL A 23 -8.61 7.89 0.36
N THR A 24 -9.24 6.72 0.25
CA THR A 24 -9.95 6.12 1.38
C THR A 24 -9.16 4.93 1.89
N GLY A 25 -9.03 4.86 3.22
CA GLY A 25 -8.32 3.81 3.92
C GLY A 25 -9.19 3.09 4.94
N SER A 26 -9.04 1.77 5.05
CA SER A 26 -9.42 1.03 6.26
C SER A 26 -8.16 0.73 7.09
N PHE A 27 -8.23 0.96 8.39
CA PHE A 27 -7.11 0.90 9.34
C PHE A 27 -7.48 0.06 10.55
N ALA A 28 -6.67 -0.95 10.90
CA ALA A 28 -6.85 -1.71 12.13
C ALA A 28 -5.81 -1.30 13.18
N ALA A 29 -6.23 -0.81 14.34
CA ALA A 29 -5.33 -0.45 15.44
C ALA A 29 -5.93 -0.85 16.79
N GLY A 30 -5.15 -1.56 17.61
CA GLY A 30 -5.61 -2.00 18.95
C GLY A 30 -6.88 -2.86 18.95
N GLY A 31 -7.16 -3.59 17.85
CA GLY A 31 -8.38 -4.39 17.67
C GLY A 31 -9.60 -3.61 17.19
N ALA A 32 -9.51 -2.30 17.00
CA ALA A 32 -10.55 -1.48 16.39
C ALA A 32 -10.26 -1.27 14.90
N ASN A 33 -11.33 -1.18 14.09
CA ASN A 33 -11.27 -0.83 12.67
C ASN A 33 -11.75 0.61 12.48
N TYR A 34 -10.96 1.40 11.77
CA TYR A 34 -11.23 2.79 11.42
C TYR A 34 -11.30 2.92 9.91
N ASN A 35 -12.16 3.80 9.42
CA ASN A 35 -12.14 4.22 8.03
C ASN A 35 -11.80 5.70 7.99
N ALA A 36 -10.85 6.10 7.15
CA ALA A 36 -10.50 7.50 6.94
C ALA A 36 -10.55 7.82 5.45
N THR A 37 -10.86 9.07 5.12
CA THR A 37 -10.82 9.59 3.75
C THR A 37 -9.99 10.85 3.77
N PHE A 38 -9.02 10.94 2.86
CA PHE A 38 -8.08 12.03 2.73
C PHE A 38 -8.32 12.75 1.41
N PHE A 39 -8.49 14.06 1.48
CA PHE A 39 -8.76 14.90 0.32
C PHE A 39 -7.50 15.55 -0.24
N ASN A 40 -6.38 15.48 0.50
CA ASN A 40 -5.10 16.06 0.11
C ASN A 40 -3.93 15.37 0.83
N VAL A 41 -2.71 15.70 0.37
CA VAL A 41 -1.45 15.19 0.92
C VAL A 41 -1.33 15.49 2.41
N ASP A 42 -1.56 16.73 2.85
CA ASP A 42 -1.38 17.13 4.25
C ASP A 42 -2.23 16.31 5.23
N GLU A 43 -3.48 15.99 4.86
CA GLU A 43 -4.37 15.16 5.66
C GLU A 43 -3.88 13.71 5.78
N LEU A 44 -3.44 13.13 4.67
CA LEU A 44 -2.85 11.79 4.66
C LEU A 44 -1.56 11.77 5.48
N ASP A 45 -0.70 12.77 5.32
CA ASP A 45 0.61 12.82 5.98
C ASP A 45 0.48 12.96 7.50
N ARG A 46 -0.44 13.82 7.98
CA ARG A 46 -0.79 13.92 9.41
C ARG A 46 -1.36 12.63 9.97
N PHE A 47 -2.14 11.92 9.16
CA PHE A 47 -2.66 10.62 9.57
C PHE A 47 -1.52 9.58 9.68
N LEU A 48 -0.59 9.57 8.73
CA LEU A 48 0.59 8.70 8.79
C LEU A 48 1.50 9.05 9.98
N ASP A 49 1.64 10.32 10.35
CA ASP A 49 2.31 10.72 11.60
C ASP A 49 1.65 10.06 12.82
N PHE A 50 0.33 10.17 12.93
CA PHE A 50 -0.42 9.53 14.01
C PHE A 50 -0.22 8.01 14.01
N LEU A 51 -0.28 7.40 12.84
CA LEU A 51 -0.19 5.96 12.68
C LEU A 51 1.20 5.41 13.06
N PHE A 52 2.28 6.07 12.65
CA PHE A 52 3.65 5.62 12.89
C PHE A 52 4.17 5.95 14.30
N VAL A 53 3.53 6.87 15.02
CA VAL A 53 3.90 7.17 16.41
C VAL A 53 3.18 6.23 17.40
N SER A 54 2.09 5.56 16.99
CA SER A 54 1.33 4.74 17.92
C SER A 54 1.97 3.36 18.15
N PRO A 55 2.37 3.02 19.39
CA PRO A 55 3.00 1.75 19.72
C PRO A 55 1.93 0.66 19.86
N HIS A 56 1.32 0.24 18.75
CA HIS A 56 0.31 -0.81 18.77
C HIS A 56 0.89 -2.16 18.35
N LYS A 57 1.61 -2.81 19.28
CA LYS A 57 1.66 -4.27 19.29
C LYS A 57 0.36 -4.82 19.89
N PRO A 58 -0.20 -5.94 19.41
CA PRO A 58 0.26 -6.77 18.29
C PRO A 58 -0.48 -6.46 16.97
N ALA A 59 -1.27 -5.39 16.90
CA ALA A 59 -2.07 -5.11 15.73
C ALA A 59 -1.20 -4.42 14.67
N THR A 60 -0.60 -5.23 13.79
CA THR A 60 -0.26 -4.84 12.42
C THR A 60 -1.30 -3.87 11.91
N SER A 61 -0.91 -2.60 11.71
CA SER A 61 -1.81 -1.63 11.12
C SER A 61 -2.14 -2.10 9.71
N ARG A 62 -3.36 -2.61 9.53
CA ARG A 62 -3.85 -3.10 8.25
C ARG A 62 -4.30 -1.90 7.46
N LEU A 63 -3.64 -1.64 6.34
CA LEU A 63 -3.95 -0.49 5.52
C LEU A 63 -4.44 -0.96 4.18
N TYR A 64 -5.61 -0.49 3.79
CA TYR A 64 -6.19 -0.73 2.49
C TYR A 64 -6.53 0.62 1.90
N LEU A 65 -5.71 1.11 0.98
CA LEU A 65 -6.01 2.36 0.30
C LEU A 65 -6.59 2.05 -1.07
N HIS A 66 -7.67 2.74 -1.42
CA HIS A 66 -8.23 2.68 -2.77
C HIS A 66 -8.58 4.10 -3.27
N PRO A 67 -8.45 4.31 -4.57
CA PRO A 67 -8.94 5.52 -5.19
C PRO A 67 -10.47 5.54 -5.14
N ASN A 68 -11.05 6.69 -4.82
CA ASN A 68 -12.49 6.88 -4.89
C ASN A 68 -12.81 8.05 -5.81
N VAL A 69 -13.60 7.76 -6.83
CA VAL A 69 -14.34 8.76 -7.60
C VAL A 69 -15.78 8.75 -7.08
N VAL A 70 -16.35 9.91 -6.78
CA VAL A 70 -17.75 9.99 -6.31
C VAL A 70 -18.65 10.28 -7.51
N PRO A 71 -19.72 9.49 -7.77
CA PRO A 71 -20.22 8.36 -6.97
C PRO A 71 -19.56 7.01 -7.29
N ARG A 72 -19.47 6.19 -6.23
CA ARG A 72 -18.80 4.89 -6.17
C ARG A 72 -19.51 3.81 -7.00
N ARG A 73 -18.80 3.14 -7.90
CA ARG A 73 -19.18 1.84 -8.46
C ARG A 73 -18.17 0.76 -8.05
N PRO A 74 -18.61 -0.49 -7.83
CA PRO A 74 -17.70 -1.59 -7.47
C PRO A 74 -16.54 -1.79 -8.45
N GLU A 75 -16.77 -1.53 -9.73
CA GLU A 75 -15.76 -1.56 -10.80
C GLU A 75 -14.69 -0.47 -10.71
N ASP A 76 -14.84 0.52 -9.82
CA ASP A 76 -13.90 1.64 -9.68
C ASP A 76 -12.70 1.32 -8.78
N GLN A 77 -12.60 0.11 -8.21
CA GLN A 77 -11.43 -0.35 -7.45
C GLN A 77 -10.27 -0.74 -8.40
N LEU A 78 -9.78 0.25 -9.12
CA LEU A 78 -8.72 0.10 -10.13
C LEU A 78 -7.35 -0.18 -9.53
N SER A 79 -7.13 0.20 -8.27
CA SER A 79 -5.88 -0.07 -7.57
C SER A 79 -6.09 -0.18 -6.08
N ASN A 80 -5.29 -1.03 -5.45
CA ASN A 80 -5.27 -1.17 -4.02
C ASN A 80 -3.83 -1.25 -3.52
N LEU A 81 -3.52 -0.49 -2.48
CA LEU A 81 -2.24 -0.58 -1.77
C LEU A 81 -2.47 -1.17 -0.38
N ARG A 82 -1.70 -2.21 -0.05
CA ARG A 82 -1.62 -2.77 1.31
C ARG A 82 -0.20 -2.70 1.83
N PHE A 83 -0.05 -2.47 3.13
CA PHE A 83 1.25 -2.48 3.76
C PHE A 83 1.19 -2.85 5.23
N GLN A 84 2.34 -3.26 5.74
CA GLN A 84 2.60 -3.49 7.16
C GLN A 84 3.94 -2.84 7.52
N PHE A 85 4.08 -2.43 8.78
CA PHE A 85 5.29 -1.85 9.32
C PHE A 85 5.54 -2.26 10.77
N ASP A 86 6.80 -2.18 11.19
CA ASP A 86 7.27 -2.32 12.56
C ASP A 86 8.03 -1.04 12.94
N VAL A 87 7.41 -0.23 13.80
CA VAL A 87 7.96 1.07 14.26
C VAL A 87 9.22 0.90 15.09
N GLU A 88 9.30 -0.16 15.91
CA GLU A 88 10.44 -0.39 16.80
C GLU A 88 11.70 -0.69 15.99
N HIS A 89 11.55 -1.42 14.89
CA HIS A 89 12.65 -1.81 14.01
C HIS A 89 12.85 -0.87 12.81
N GLY A 90 11.91 0.06 12.58
CA GLY A 90 11.97 1.06 11.52
C GLY A 90 11.76 0.50 10.11
N VAL A 91 11.07 -0.64 10.00
CA VAL A 91 10.91 -1.37 8.72
C VAL A 91 9.45 -1.49 8.30
N ALA A 92 9.24 -1.65 7.01
CA ALA A 92 7.94 -1.78 6.38
C ALA A 92 8.01 -2.61 5.10
N ALA A 93 6.87 -3.06 4.61
CA ALA A 93 6.74 -3.66 3.28
C ALA A 93 5.33 -3.39 2.73
N ALA A 94 5.23 -3.28 1.41
CA ALA A 94 3.97 -2.97 0.75
C ALA A 94 3.74 -3.82 -0.51
N VAL A 95 2.47 -4.01 -0.84
CA VAL A 95 1.99 -4.62 -2.08
C VAL A 95 1.00 -3.68 -2.76
N ILE A 96 0.99 -3.69 -4.08
CA ILE A 96 0.01 -2.99 -4.91
C ILE A 96 -0.64 -4.00 -5.84
N LEU A 97 -1.97 -3.94 -5.93
CA LEU A 97 -2.72 -4.50 -7.05
C LEU A 97 -3.29 -3.38 -7.90
N VAL A 98 -3.34 -3.60 -9.21
CA VAL A 98 -4.01 -2.74 -10.17
C VAL A 98 -4.80 -3.61 -11.13
N VAL A 99 -6.04 -3.22 -11.44
CA VAL A 99 -6.82 -3.81 -12.54
C VAL A 99 -6.64 -2.89 -13.75
N ALA A 100 -6.09 -3.42 -14.84
CA ALA A 100 -5.87 -2.70 -16.08
C ALA A 100 -6.24 -3.59 -17.27
N ASP A 101 -7.11 -3.12 -18.16
CA ASP A 101 -7.52 -3.84 -19.37
C ASP A 101 -8.03 -5.29 -19.15
N GLY A 102 -8.60 -5.57 -17.98
CA GLY A 102 -9.08 -6.91 -17.59
C GLY A 102 -8.01 -7.82 -16.98
N ASP A 103 -6.76 -7.38 -16.96
CA ASP A 103 -5.67 -8.05 -16.27
C ASP A 103 -5.45 -7.47 -14.86
N VAL A 104 -4.95 -8.32 -13.97
CA VAL A 104 -4.56 -7.93 -12.61
C VAL A 104 -3.04 -7.84 -12.56
N LEU A 105 -2.54 -6.63 -12.37
CA LEU A 105 -1.13 -6.33 -12.20
C LEU A 105 -0.79 -6.28 -10.72
N ARG A 106 0.29 -6.96 -10.33
CA ARG A 106 0.72 -7.12 -8.94
C ARG A 106 2.16 -6.70 -8.77
N TRP A 107 2.42 -5.94 -7.71
CA TRP A 107 3.78 -5.56 -7.31
C TRP A 107 3.95 -5.66 -5.81
N GLN A 108 5.18 -5.91 -5.39
CA GLN A 108 5.63 -5.77 -4.02
C GLN A 108 6.85 -4.85 -3.97
N THR A 109 7.09 -4.23 -2.83
CA THR A 109 8.31 -3.47 -2.58
C THR A 109 9.54 -4.37 -2.71
N ASP A 110 10.67 -3.80 -3.13
CA ASP A 110 11.97 -4.46 -3.26
C ASP A 110 13.01 -3.58 -2.58
N GLY A 111 13.62 -4.08 -1.51
CA GLY A 111 14.49 -3.34 -0.62
C GLY A 111 15.42 -4.26 0.17
N ASP A 112 16.25 -3.65 1.01
CA ASP A 112 17.30 -4.33 1.78
C ASP A 112 17.21 -4.03 3.29
N SER A 113 16.07 -3.50 3.75
CA SER A 113 15.87 -3.08 5.13
C SER A 113 15.45 -4.21 6.07
N ALA A 114 15.53 -5.48 5.65
CA ALA A 114 15.20 -6.62 6.48
C ALA A 114 15.92 -6.59 7.84
N ARG A 115 15.26 -7.13 8.87
CA ARG A 115 15.83 -7.28 10.21
C ARG A 115 15.66 -8.72 10.68
N PRO A 116 16.66 -9.28 11.39
CA PRO A 116 16.47 -10.52 12.11
C PRO A 116 15.24 -10.40 13.01
N ASP A 117 14.45 -11.46 13.08
CA ASP A 117 13.28 -11.58 13.97
C ASP A 117 12.07 -10.68 13.66
N VAL A 118 12.08 -9.92 12.56
CA VAL A 118 10.91 -9.17 12.10
C VAL A 118 10.18 -9.93 11.01
N VAL A 119 8.88 -10.12 11.20
CA VAL A 119 7.97 -10.74 10.23
C VAL A 119 6.88 -9.74 9.86
N LEU A 120 6.70 -9.52 8.57
CA LEU A 120 5.62 -8.71 8.01
C LEU A 120 4.78 -9.59 7.07
N ALA A 121 3.50 -9.30 6.94
CA ALA A 121 2.53 -10.00 6.13
C ALA A 121 1.68 -9.03 5.30
N HIS A 122 1.28 -9.45 4.09
CA HIS A 122 0.42 -8.65 3.21
C HIS A 122 -1.02 -9.15 3.14
N ASP A 123 -1.29 -10.34 3.68
CA ASP A 123 -2.61 -10.94 3.69
C ASP A 123 -2.95 -11.53 5.07
N SER A 124 -3.09 -10.65 6.05
CA SER A 124 -3.47 -11.01 7.43
C SER A 124 -4.98 -11.17 7.64
N TRP A 125 -5.76 -11.22 6.56
CA TRP A 125 -7.21 -11.48 6.58
C TRP A 125 -7.53 -12.97 6.38
N ASN A 126 -6.59 -13.72 5.81
CA ASN A 126 -6.67 -15.16 5.71
C ASN A 126 -6.18 -15.83 6.99
N GLU A 127 -6.75 -17.01 7.29
CA GLU A 127 -6.34 -17.83 8.45
C GLU A 127 -4.84 -18.18 8.41
N HIS A 128 -4.26 -18.17 7.21
CA HIS A 128 -2.84 -18.30 6.95
C HIS A 128 -2.32 -16.94 6.46
N GLU A 129 -1.62 -16.22 7.33
CA GLU A 129 -0.99 -14.96 6.95
C GLU A 129 0.02 -15.20 5.83
N THR A 130 -0.14 -14.51 4.70
CA THR A 130 0.89 -14.55 3.65
C THR A 130 1.98 -13.53 3.97
N LEU A 131 3.19 -14.03 4.19
CA LEU A 131 4.34 -13.25 4.63
C LEU A 131 5.00 -12.51 3.47
N PHE A 132 5.48 -11.32 3.74
CA PHE A 132 6.45 -10.66 2.87
C PHE A 132 7.79 -11.40 2.92
N PRO A 133 8.46 -11.58 1.77
CA PRO A 133 9.84 -12.04 1.80
C PRO A 133 10.76 -10.92 2.32
N PRO A 134 11.92 -11.24 2.95
CA PRO A 134 12.81 -10.24 3.54
C PRO A 134 13.28 -9.16 2.55
N GLU A 135 13.51 -9.54 1.29
CA GLU A 135 13.87 -8.61 0.21
C GLU A 135 12.77 -7.61 -0.14
N SER A 136 11.57 -7.70 0.44
CA SER A 136 10.54 -6.66 0.29
C SER A 136 10.61 -5.55 1.32
N PHE A 137 11.52 -5.65 2.28
CA PHE A 137 11.54 -4.73 3.41
C PHE A 137 12.22 -3.42 3.01
N ILE A 138 11.49 -2.33 3.23
CA ILE A 138 11.90 -0.93 3.09
C ILE A 138 11.86 -0.25 4.47
N THR A 139 12.31 0.99 4.54
CA THR A 139 12.17 1.82 5.74
C THR A 139 10.76 2.41 5.86
N ILE A 140 10.38 2.85 7.07
CA ILE A 140 9.10 3.57 7.28
C ILE A 140 9.05 4.90 6.50
N ALA A 141 10.20 5.57 6.33
CA ALA A 141 10.28 6.81 5.56
C ALA A 141 10.00 6.57 4.07
N GLU A 142 10.56 5.50 3.51
CA GLU A 142 10.27 5.05 2.15
C GLU A 142 8.81 4.65 1.97
N LEU A 143 8.25 3.93 2.95
CA LEU A 143 6.83 3.58 2.95
C LEU A 143 5.94 4.84 2.95
N ARG A 144 6.25 5.84 3.78
CA ARG A 144 5.50 7.11 3.81
C ARG A 144 5.45 7.73 2.42
N GLN A 145 6.60 7.87 1.78
CA GLN A 145 6.67 8.48 0.45
C GLN A 145 5.90 7.65 -0.58
N ALA A 146 6.03 6.31 -0.54
CA ALA A 146 5.29 5.43 -1.43
C ALA A 146 3.76 5.55 -1.25
N VAL A 147 3.27 5.67 -0.02
CA VAL A 147 1.84 5.83 0.27
C VAL A 147 1.32 7.17 -0.22
N VAL A 148 2.07 8.25 0.00
CA VAL A 148 1.73 9.59 -0.48
C VAL A 148 1.73 9.64 -2.01
N ASP A 149 2.76 9.10 -2.66
CA ASP A 149 2.89 9.10 -4.12
C ASP A 149 1.88 8.17 -4.80
N TRP A 150 1.54 7.02 -4.19
CA TRP A 150 0.44 6.20 -4.67
C TRP A 150 -0.89 6.96 -4.54
N GLY A 151 -1.09 7.66 -3.41
CA GLY A 151 -2.33 8.37 -3.13
C GLY A 151 -2.54 9.62 -3.96
N PHE A 152 -1.49 10.38 -4.27
CA PHE A 152 -1.61 11.70 -4.90
C PHE A 152 -0.60 11.95 -6.03
N GLY A 153 0.42 11.11 -6.20
CA GLY A 153 1.38 11.15 -7.31
C GLY A 153 0.78 10.59 -8.60
N GLU A 154 1.52 10.63 -9.72
CA GLU A 154 0.98 10.39 -11.07
C GLU A 154 1.04 8.93 -11.56
N GLN A 155 1.84 8.09 -10.91
CA GLN A 155 2.19 6.75 -11.38
C GLN A 155 1.82 5.66 -10.37
N VAL A 156 1.54 4.48 -10.91
CA VAL A 156 1.34 3.25 -10.14
C VAL A 156 2.10 2.08 -10.82
N PRO A 157 2.96 1.35 -10.08
CA PRO A 157 3.39 1.65 -8.71
C PRO A 157 4.23 2.95 -8.63
N PRO A 158 4.27 3.65 -7.47
CA PRO A 158 4.94 4.93 -7.30
C PRO A 158 6.48 4.81 -7.30
N ASP A 159 7.17 5.89 -7.68
CA ASP A 159 8.63 5.92 -7.88
C ASP A 159 9.45 6.05 -6.59
N ALA A 160 8.79 6.38 -5.48
CA ALA A 160 9.40 6.55 -4.17
C ALA A 160 10.28 5.37 -3.73
N VAL A 161 9.95 4.16 -4.19
CA VAL A 161 10.62 2.91 -3.85
C VAL A 161 10.75 2.01 -5.06
N ARG A 162 11.65 1.03 -4.98
CA ARG A 162 11.72 0.00 -5.99
C ARG A 162 10.59 -1.01 -5.78
N TRP A 163 10.00 -1.44 -6.89
CA TRP A 163 8.99 -2.48 -6.93
C TRP A 163 9.49 -3.63 -7.78
N VAL A 164 8.96 -4.83 -7.53
CA VAL A 164 9.13 -6.01 -8.38
C VAL A 164 7.77 -6.67 -8.60
N ARG A 165 7.62 -7.35 -9.74
CA ARG A 165 6.43 -8.17 -10.00
C ARG A 165 6.33 -9.27 -8.94
N ALA A 166 5.12 -9.50 -8.46
CA ALA A 166 4.85 -10.50 -7.44
C ALA A 166 3.62 -11.32 -7.83
N ASP A 167 3.86 -12.54 -8.30
CA ASP A 167 2.80 -13.50 -8.59
C ASP A 167 2.25 -14.11 -7.29
N GLY A 168 0.99 -14.55 -7.30
CA GLY A 168 0.36 -15.22 -6.15
C GLY A 168 -0.20 -14.28 -5.07
N ILE A 169 -0.20 -12.97 -5.30
CA ILE A 169 -0.93 -12.02 -4.46
C ILE A 169 -2.37 -11.90 -5.00
N ASP A 170 -3.30 -12.67 -4.41
CA ASP A 170 -4.68 -12.73 -4.87
C ASP A 170 -5.64 -12.28 -3.77
N TRP A 171 -5.92 -10.99 -3.73
CA TRP A 171 -6.97 -10.43 -2.89
C TRP A 171 -7.74 -9.39 -3.70
N PHE A 172 -8.90 -9.79 -4.19
CA PHE A 172 -9.98 -8.94 -4.69
C PHE A 172 -11.29 -9.52 -4.14
#